data_AF-A0A6V7K675-F1
#
_entry.id   AF-A0A6V7K675-F1
#
_cell.length_a   1.000
_cell.length_b   1.000
_cell.length_c   1.000
_cell.angle_alpha   90.00
_cell.angle_beta   90.00
_cell.angle_gamma   90.00
#
_symmetry.space_group_name_H-M   'P 1'
#
loop_
_entity.id
_entity.type
_entity.pdbx_description
1 polymer ?
#
loop_
_entity_poly.entity_id
_entity_poly.type
_entity_poly.pdbx_seq_one_letter_code
_entity_poly.pdbx_strand_id
1 'polypeptide(L)'
;APLRLNNVDENIAREIDEVLSESDKEEILRKIFWKARAKAKEELNEQLADFQQKRTAGLGTLFGPSDVQLDESETDKSRETKIIETFLLPKMDSYLEDIEKDDPRQFTTAAGLATILTKIFQVRSVSLDRVPTFVAKDKSNIKAKLLTGKNRKMTVRGHHFIATQYLNVTYCNHCQLIIGGIGPQGYHCNDCSLNVHRQCVKVIDDICPGPVVRKEKGSDPLSKFMERIRPERKPPSSQNHHHSQNQLHL
;
A
#
# COMPACT_ATOMS: atom_id res chain seq x y z
N ALA A 1 10.73 3.99 -10.29
CA ALA A 1 9.34 4.22 -9.85
C ALA A 1 8.61 5.10 -10.87
N PRO A 2 7.28 4.96 -11.07
CA PRO A 2 6.53 5.74 -12.07
C PRO A 2 6.56 7.26 -11.86
N LEU A 3 6.64 7.71 -10.60
CA LEU A 3 6.81 9.10 -10.21
C LEU A 3 8.18 9.30 -9.57
N ARG A 4 9.25 9.06 -10.35
CA ARG A 4 10.62 9.29 -9.89
C ARG A 4 10.86 10.80 -9.69
N LEU A 5 11.47 11.15 -8.56
CA LEU A 5 11.96 12.51 -8.31
C LEU A 5 13.34 12.66 -8.94
N ASN A 6 13.55 13.72 -9.72
CA ASN A 6 14.79 13.92 -10.46
C ASN A 6 15.93 14.40 -9.55
N ASN A 7 15.59 15.10 -8.47
CA ASN A 7 16.55 15.69 -7.54
C ASN A 7 16.84 14.81 -6.31
N VAL A 8 16.30 13.59 -6.27
CA VAL A 8 16.69 12.55 -5.31
C VAL A 8 17.68 11.63 -6.03
N ASP A 9 18.95 11.76 -5.69
CA ASP A 9 20.01 10.97 -6.32
C ASP A 9 20.03 9.51 -5.85
N GLU A 10 20.82 8.69 -6.55
CA GLU A 10 20.98 7.26 -6.24
C GLU A 10 21.67 7.01 -4.90
N ASN A 11 22.42 7.97 -4.34
CA ASN A 11 23.03 7.81 -3.03
C ASN A 11 21.98 7.88 -1.93
N ILE A 12 21.07 8.86 -1.99
CA ILE A 12 19.94 8.97 -1.05
C ILE A 12 19.04 7.74 -1.16
N ALA A 13 18.80 7.24 -2.37
CA ALA A 13 18.00 6.02 -2.58
C ALA A 13 18.68 4.79 -1.94
N ARG A 14 19.98 4.61 -2.16
CA ARG A 14 20.76 3.51 -1.56
C ARG A 14 20.76 3.54 -0.04
N GLU A 15 20.97 4.72 0.57
CA GLU A 15 20.92 4.85 2.03
C GLU A 15 19.56 4.40 2.60
N ILE A 16 18.46 4.70 1.89
CA ILE A 16 17.11 4.25 2.27
C ILE A 16 17.02 2.73 2.17
N ASP A 17 17.47 2.14 1.06
CA ASP A 17 17.40 0.69 0.85
C ASP A 17 18.26 -0.08 1.88
N GLU A 18 19.45 0.42 2.21
CA GLU A 18 20.32 -0.12 3.26
C GLU A 18 19.60 -0.16 4.60
N VAL A 19 19.02 0.97 5.05
CA VAL A 19 18.30 1.04 6.32
C VAL A 19 17.05 0.14 6.33
N LEU A 20 16.33 0.03 5.21
CA LEU A 20 15.18 -0.88 5.07
C LEU A 20 15.59 -2.36 5.13
N SER A 21 16.84 -2.68 4.78
CA SER A 21 17.36 -4.05 4.87
C SER A 21 17.82 -4.43 6.28
N GLU A 22 18.24 -3.45 7.09
CA GLU A 22 18.88 -3.68 8.39
C GLU A 22 17.95 -3.51 9.59
N SER A 23 16.86 -2.73 9.47
CA SER A 23 16.04 -2.35 10.61
C SER A 23 14.54 -2.24 10.31
N ASP A 24 13.73 -2.82 11.20
CA ASP A 24 12.27 -2.67 11.26
C ASP A 24 11.80 -1.72 12.37
N LYS A 25 12.73 -1.09 13.11
CA LYS A 25 12.40 -0.20 14.22
C LYS A 25 11.65 1.05 13.75
N GLU A 26 10.46 1.26 14.30
CA GLU A 26 9.56 2.35 13.91
C GLU A 26 10.22 3.74 14.00
N GLU A 27 11.03 3.98 15.03
CA GLU A 27 11.73 5.26 15.23
C GLU A 27 12.71 5.61 14.08
N ILE A 28 13.34 4.59 13.50
CA ILE A 28 14.25 4.71 12.35
C ILE A 28 13.43 4.92 11.08
N LEU A 29 12.41 4.10 10.87
CA LEU A 29 11.52 4.17 9.70
C LEU A 29 10.79 5.51 9.58
N ARG A 30 10.49 6.19 10.69
CA ARG A 30 9.88 7.53 10.69
C ARG A 30 10.79 8.61 10.07
N LYS A 31 12.11 8.43 10.15
CA LYS A 31 13.12 9.42 9.72
C LYS A 31 13.76 9.09 8.36
N ILE A 32 13.66 7.84 7.92
CA ILE A 32 14.37 7.33 6.73
C ILE A 32 14.15 8.18 5.48
N PHE A 33 12.94 8.70 5.26
CA PHE A 33 12.60 9.51 4.09
C PHE A 33 12.85 11.02 4.26
N TRP A 34 13.50 11.50 5.33
CA TRP A 34 13.66 12.94 5.57
C TRP A 34 14.54 13.62 4.52
N LYS A 35 15.69 13.02 4.17
CA LYS A 35 16.60 13.57 3.13
C LYS A 35 15.88 13.66 1.78
N ALA A 36 15.24 12.57 1.34
CA ALA A 36 14.48 12.54 0.10
C ALA A 36 13.31 13.55 0.10
N ARG A 37 12.59 13.69 1.23
CA ARG A 37 11.51 14.69 1.36
C ARG A 37 12.02 16.12 1.30
N ALA A 38 13.20 16.41 1.86
CA ALA A 38 13.82 17.72 1.77
C ALA A 38 14.12 18.08 0.31
N LYS A 39 14.68 17.13 -0.46
CA LYS A 39 14.87 17.31 -1.90
C LYS A 39 13.57 17.51 -2.66
N ALA A 40 12.57 16.65 -2.45
CA ALA A 40 11.25 16.85 -3.06
C ALA A 40 10.67 18.25 -2.78
N LYS A 41 10.87 18.77 -1.56
CA LYS A 41 10.42 20.10 -1.15
C LYS A 41 11.15 21.23 -1.90
N GLU A 42 12.44 21.10 -2.19
CA GLU A 42 13.19 22.08 -2.99
C GLU A 42 12.53 22.26 -4.37
N GLU A 43 12.27 21.17 -5.10
CA GLU A 43 11.62 21.20 -6.42
C GLU A 43 10.17 21.73 -6.34
N LEU A 44 9.42 21.34 -5.31
CA LEU A 44 8.06 21.87 -5.10
C LEU A 44 8.05 23.38 -4.84
N ASN A 45 9.04 23.92 -4.12
CA ASN A 45 9.14 25.36 -3.88
C ASN A 45 9.45 26.13 -5.18
N GLU A 46 10.30 25.59 -6.05
CA GLU A 46 10.57 26.19 -7.37
C GLU A 46 9.31 26.21 -8.24
N GLN A 47 8.58 25.09 -8.30
CA GLN A 47 7.31 25.00 -9.02
C GLN A 47 6.26 25.96 -8.46
N LEU A 48 6.20 26.10 -7.13
CA LEU A 48 5.28 27.03 -6.47
C LEU A 48 5.63 28.49 -6.79
N ALA A 49 6.93 28.84 -6.83
CA ALA A 49 7.37 30.19 -7.20
C ALA A 49 7.00 30.53 -8.64
N ASP A 50 7.22 29.63 -9.60
CA ASP A 50 6.80 29.80 -11.00
C ASP A 50 5.27 29.93 -11.12
N PHE A 51 4.53 29.11 -10.37
CA PHE A 51 3.07 29.21 -10.33
C PHE A 51 2.60 30.57 -9.79
N GLN A 52 3.17 31.05 -8.69
CA GLN A 52 2.87 32.36 -8.11
C GLN A 52 3.19 33.50 -9.07
N GLN A 53 4.33 33.45 -9.76
CA GLN A 53 4.70 34.44 -10.77
C GLN A 53 3.67 34.51 -11.90
N LYS A 54 3.20 33.36 -12.39
CA LYS A 54 2.13 33.30 -13.40
C LYS A 54 0.82 33.89 -12.88
N ARG A 55 0.49 33.69 -11.60
CA ARG A 55 -0.70 34.33 -10.99
C ARG A 55 -0.58 35.84 -10.99
N THR A 56 0.54 36.39 -10.54
CA THR A 56 0.79 37.84 -10.51
C THR A 56 0.81 38.46 -11.92
N ALA A 57 1.20 37.69 -12.94
CA ALA A 57 1.11 38.10 -14.34
C ALA A 57 -0.32 38.09 -14.93
N GLY A 58 -1.35 37.81 -14.13
CA GLY A 58 -2.75 37.79 -14.55
C GLY A 58 -3.22 36.46 -15.15
N LEU A 59 -2.39 35.41 -15.12
CA LEU A 59 -2.74 34.06 -15.63
C LEU A 59 -3.34 33.14 -14.55
N GLY A 60 -3.61 33.66 -13.35
CA GLY A 60 -3.99 32.85 -12.20
C GLY A 60 -5.32 32.11 -12.34
N THR A 61 -6.31 32.72 -13.00
CA THR A 61 -7.65 32.13 -13.19
C THR A 61 -7.70 31.08 -14.32
N LEU A 62 -6.65 30.96 -15.14
CA LEU A 62 -6.58 29.94 -16.19
C LEU A 62 -6.46 28.52 -15.63
N PHE A 63 -5.96 28.39 -14.39
CA PHE A 63 -5.60 27.10 -13.81
C PHE A 63 -6.23 26.85 -12.43
N GLY A 64 -7.09 27.76 -11.94
CA GLY A 64 -7.68 27.63 -10.62
C GLY A 64 -8.56 28.82 -10.20
N PRO A 65 -9.01 28.82 -8.93
CA PRO A 65 -9.81 29.91 -8.36
C PRO A 65 -9.03 31.25 -8.31
N SER A 66 -9.76 32.36 -8.17
CA SER A 66 -9.15 33.67 -7.90
C SER A 66 -8.55 33.73 -6.49
N ASP A 67 -7.63 34.68 -6.26
CA ASP A 67 -7.04 34.87 -4.92
C ASP A 67 -8.13 35.20 -3.88
N VAL A 68 -9.11 36.03 -4.25
CA VAL A 68 -10.26 36.35 -3.38
C VAL A 68 -11.03 35.10 -2.96
N GLN A 69 -11.28 34.16 -3.88
CA GLN A 69 -11.96 32.90 -3.56
C GLN A 69 -11.13 32.02 -2.62
N LEU A 70 -9.81 32.02 -2.78
CA LEU A 70 -8.90 31.27 -1.92
C LEU A 70 -8.89 31.86 -0.50
N ASP A 71 -8.74 33.17 -0.38
CA ASP A 71 -8.74 33.88 0.90
C ASP A 71 -10.06 33.67 1.66
N GLU A 72 -11.20 33.77 0.97
CA GLU A 72 -12.52 33.52 1.55
C GLU A 72 -12.73 32.07 2.00
N SER A 73 -11.94 31.13 1.48
CA SER A 73 -12.03 29.70 1.80
C SER A 73 -11.15 29.27 2.97
N GLU A 74 -10.15 30.08 3.35
CA GLU A 74 -9.15 29.73 4.37
C GLU A 74 -9.80 29.39 5.73
N THR A 75 -10.89 30.07 6.07
CA THR A 75 -11.65 29.86 7.32
C THR A 75 -12.99 29.14 7.12
N ASP A 76 -13.36 28.81 5.88
CA ASP A 76 -14.67 28.24 5.54
C ASP A 76 -14.50 26.93 4.75
N LYS A 77 -14.64 25.81 5.47
CA LYS A 77 -14.57 24.46 4.89
C LYS A 77 -15.59 24.19 3.79
N SER A 78 -16.75 24.85 3.83
CA SER A 78 -17.77 24.69 2.78
C SER A 78 -17.28 25.30 1.47
N ARG A 79 -16.65 26.49 1.54
CA ARG A 79 -16.03 27.14 0.38
C ARG A 79 -14.81 26.37 -0.12
N GLU A 80 -13.95 25.89 0.78
CA GLU A 80 -12.81 25.03 0.43
C GLU A 80 -13.30 23.79 -0.35
N THR A 81 -14.32 23.11 0.18
CA THR A 81 -14.91 21.93 -0.47
C THR A 81 -15.45 22.28 -1.86
N LYS A 82 -16.16 23.41 -1.99
CA LYS A 82 -16.69 23.86 -3.29
C LYS A 82 -15.59 24.15 -4.31
N ILE A 83 -14.47 24.73 -3.88
CA ILE A 83 -13.30 24.95 -4.76
C ILE A 83 -12.75 23.60 -5.22
N ILE A 84 -12.56 22.65 -4.31
CA ILE A 84 -12.06 21.31 -4.64
C ILE A 84 -12.99 20.60 -5.64
N GLU A 85 -14.29 20.64 -5.40
CA GLU A 85 -15.30 20.04 -6.28
C GLU A 85 -15.32 20.69 -7.67
N THR A 86 -15.05 21.99 -7.75
CA THR A 86 -15.07 22.74 -9.01
C THR A 86 -13.79 22.53 -9.83
N PHE A 87 -12.62 22.53 -9.19
CA PHE A 87 -11.33 22.60 -9.89
C PHE A 87 -10.51 21.31 -9.85
N LEU A 88 -10.56 20.56 -8.74
CA LEU A 88 -9.71 19.38 -8.54
C LEU A 88 -10.44 18.07 -8.86
N LEU A 89 -11.70 17.91 -8.44
CA LEU A 89 -12.46 16.68 -8.70
C LEU A 89 -12.62 16.37 -10.20
N PRO A 90 -12.90 17.32 -11.10
CA PRO A 90 -13.03 17.02 -12.53
C PRO A 90 -11.74 16.48 -13.15
N LYS A 91 -10.57 16.79 -12.56
CA LYS A 91 -9.30 16.20 -12.98
C LYS A 91 -9.23 14.70 -12.66
N MET A 92 -9.94 14.23 -11.62
CA MET A 92 -9.97 12.80 -11.30
C MET A 92 -10.63 11.97 -12.38
N ASP A 93 -11.65 12.48 -13.06
CA ASP A 93 -12.32 11.75 -14.14
C ASP A 93 -11.36 11.54 -15.33
N SER A 94 -10.56 12.55 -15.69
CA SER A 94 -9.51 12.42 -16.70
C SER A 94 -8.47 11.36 -16.31
N TYR A 95 -8.03 11.32 -15.06
CA TYR A 95 -7.09 10.28 -14.61
C TYR A 95 -7.72 8.88 -14.61
N LEU A 96 -9.02 8.75 -14.33
CA LEU A 96 -9.73 7.47 -14.35
C LEU A 96 -9.81 6.89 -15.76
N GLU A 97 -10.07 7.71 -16.77
CA GLU A 97 -10.05 7.28 -18.19
C GLU A 97 -8.65 6.80 -18.61
N ASP A 98 -7.60 7.47 -18.14
CA ASP A 98 -6.21 7.09 -18.45
C ASP A 98 -5.73 5.86 -17.67
N ILE A 99 -6.28 5.59 -16.47
CA ILE A 99 -6.01 4.34 -15.74
C ILE A 99 -6.47 3.12 -16.55
N GLU A 100 -7.56 3.23 -17.31
CA GLU A 100 -8.04 2.14 -18.15
C GLU A 100 -7.04 1.76 -19.27
N LYS A 101 -6.09 2.65 -19.58
CA LYS A 101 -5.01 2.44 -20.57
C LYS A 101 -3.75 1.79 -19.98
N ASP A 102 -3.75 1.40 -18.70
CA ASP A 102 -2.62 0.78 -17.99
C ASP A 102 -1.35 1.66 -17.94
N ASP A 103 -1.50 3.00 -17.93
CA ASP A 103 -0.37 3.93 -17.73
C ASP A 103 0.01 3.99 -16.23
N PRO A 104 1.18 3.46 -15.84
CA PRO A 104 1.59 3.41 -14.44
C PRO A 104 1.84 4.79 -13.83
N ARG A 105 2.23 5.79 -14.64
CA ARG A 105 2.47 7.15 -14.17
C ARG A 105 1.15 7.81 -13.80
N GLN A 106 0.17 7.75 -14.69
CA GLN A 106 -1.15 8.33 -14.45
C GLN A 106 -1.88 7.65 -13.29
N PHE A 107 -1.81 6.32 -13.22
CA PHE A 107 -2.33 5.57 -12.08
C PHE A 107 -1.73 6.03 -10.74
N THR A 108 -0.41 6.20 -10.69
CA THR A 108 0.27 6.62 -9.46
C THR A 108 -0.10 8.06 -9.09
N THR A 109 -0.21 8.96 -10.07
CA THR A 109 -0.66 10.35 -9.87
C THR A 109 -2.09 10.39 -9.33
N ALA A 110 -3.01 9.63 -9.94
CA ALA A 110 -4.39 9.53 -9.52
C ALA A 110 -4.50 9.08 -8.07
N ALA A 111 -3.75 8.05 -7.69
CA ALA A 111 -3.75 7.54 -6.32
C ALA A 111 -3.12 8.51 -5.32
N GLY A 112 -2.10 9.26 -5.72
CA GLY A 112 -1.53 10.36 -4.93
C GLY A 112 -2.57 11.45 -4.65
N LEU A 113 -3.23 11.94 -5.69
CA LEU A 113 -4.26 12.97 -5.58
C LEU A 113 -5.47 12.46 -4.77
N ALA A 114 -5.95 11.24 -5.01
CA ALA A 114 -7.02 10.63 -4.23
C ALA A 114 -6.63 10.50 -2.74
N THR A 115 -5.37 10.19 -2.45
CA THR A 115 -4.87 10.14 -1.07
C THR A 115 -4.99 11.51 -0.39
N ILE A 116 -4.57 12.58 -1.06
CA ILE A 116 -4.64 13.95 -0.50
C ILE A 116 -6.09 14.39 -0.34
N LEU A 117 -6.93 14.24 -1.37
CA LEU A 117 -8.34 14.64 -1.34
C LEU A 117 -9.12 13.93 -0.24
N THR A 118 -8.91 12.62 -0.05
CA THR A 118 -9.62 11.85 0.98
C THR A 118 -9.01 12.00 2.38
N LYS A 119 -7.68 12.04 2.53
CA LYS A 119 -7.03 12.00 3.85
C LYS A 119 -6.78 13.38 4.46
N ILE A 120 -6.51 14.38 3.63
CA ILE A 120 -6.21 15.74 4.08
C ILE A 120 -7.48 16.59 4.01
N PHE A 121 -8.11 16.66 2.84
CA PHE A 121 -9.30 17.49 2.61
C PHE A 121 -10.61 16.80 2.98
N GLN A 122 -10.59 15.50 3.29
CA GLN A 122 -11.77 14.73 3.72
C GLN A 122 -12.93 14.72 2.71
N VAL A 123 -12.61 14.90 1.43
CA VAL A 123 -13.59 14.90 0.33
C VAL A 123 -14.04 13.48 0.02
N ARG A 124 -15.35 13.32 -0.20
CA ARG A 124 -15.99 12.05 -0.58
C ARG A 124 -16.64 12.21 -1.95
N SER A 125 -16.29 11.32 -2.88
CA SER A 125 -16.85 11.28 -4.23
C SER A 125 -16.75 9.86 -4.79
N VAL A 126 -17.70 9.50 -5.66
CA VAL A 126 -17.72 8.19 -6.34
C VAL A 126 -16.44 7.97 -7.15
N SER A 127 -15.88 9.03 -7.77
CA SER A 127 -14.63 8.93 -8.52
C SER A 127 -13.45 8.57 -7.61
N LEU A 128 -13.41 9.11 -6.38
CA LEU A 128 -12.36 8.80 -5.40
C LEU A 128 -12.48 7.38 -4.83
N ASP A 129 -13.69 6.84 -4.74
CA ASP A 129 -13.92 5.47 -4.28
C ASP A 129 -13.36 4.43 -5.27
N ARG A 130 -13.24 4.80 -6.56
CA ARG A 130 -12.67 3.96 -7.61
C ARG A 130 -11.13 3.92 -7.60
N VAL A 131 -10.46 4.88 -6.97
CA VAL A 131 -8.99 4.96 -6.95
C VAL A 131 -8.47 4.46 -5.59
N PRO A 132 -7.37 3.69 -5.55
CA PRO A 132 -6.74 3.34 -4.28
C PRO A 132 -5.94 4.51 -3.69
N THR A 133 -5.55 4.41 -2.42
CA THR A 133 -4.81 5.46 -1.71
C THR A 133 -3.58 4.87 -1.01
N PHE A 134 -2.49 5.64 -0.89
CA PHE A 134 -1.21 5.18 -0.31
C PHE A 134 -1.29 4.83 1.19
N VAL A 135 -2.27 5.37 1.92
CA VAL A 135 -2.40 5.22 3.39
C VAL A 135 -3.58 4.30 3.76
N ALA A 136 -4.13 3.55 2.81
CA ALA A 136 -5.18 2.59 3.10
C ALA A 136 -4.58 1.32 3.71
N LYS A 137 -4.80 1.11 5.02
CA LYS A 137 -4.73 -0.23 5.62
C LYS A 137 -5.96 -1.00 5.12
N ASP A 138 -5.78 -1.89 4.16
CA ASP A 138 -6.90 -2.57 3.49
C ASP A 138 -7.82 -3.28 4.49
N LYS A 139 -9.10 -2.88 4.46
CA LYS A 139 -10.22 -3.69 4.96
C LYS A 139 -11.25 -3.97 3.86
N SER A 140 -11.16 -3.38 2.66
CA SER A 140 -12.17 -3.52 1.61
C SER A 140 -11.64 -4.23 0.36
N ASN A 141 -12.02 -5.51 0.26
CA ASN A 141 -11.79 -6.41 -0.89
C ASN A 141 -12.28 -5.88 -2.26
N ILE A 142 -12.96 -4.74 -2.29
CA ILE A 142 -13.53 -4.10 -3.49
C ILE A 142 -12.45 -3.38 -4.29
N LYS A 143 -11.54 -2.63 -3.64
CA LYS A 143 -10.48 -1.88 -4.35
C LYS A 143 -9.43 -2.82 -4.95
N ALA A 144 -9.12 -3.94 -4.29
CA ALA A 144 -8.24 -4.97 -4.81
C ALA A 144 -8.75 -5.62 -6.12
N LYS A 145 -10.08 -5.80 -6.25
CA LYS A 145 -10.70 -6.39 -7.46
C LYS A 145 -10.58 -5.48 -8.68
N LEU A 146 -10.66 -4.16 -8.53
CA LEU A 146 -10.52 -3.22 -9.64
C LEU A 146 -9.08 -3.18 -10.19
N LEU A 147 -8.08 -3.33 -9.32
CA LEU A 147 -6.65 -3.21 -9.66
C LEU A 147 -6.00 -4.49 -10.21
N THR A 148 -6.64 -5.65 -10.01
CA THR A 148 -6.06 -6.97 -10.36
C THR A 148 -7.04 -7.95 -10.96
N GLY A 149 -8.29 -7.56 -11.23
CA GLY A 149 -9.38 -8.46 -11.60
C GLY A 149 -9.07 -9.42 -12.76
N LYS A 150 -8.28 -8.99 -13.75
CA LYS A 150 -7.89 -9.83 -14.89
C LYS A 150 -6.63 -10.70 -14.67
N ASN A 151 -5.75 -10.35 -13.73
CA ASN A 151 -4.43 -10.99 -13.56
C ASN A 151 -4.18 -11.52 -12.14
N ARG A 152 -5.23 -11.79 -11.35
CA ARG A 152 -5.06 -12.20 -9.94
C ARG A 152 -4.31 -13.52 -9.76
N LYS A 153 -4.41 -14.43 -10.72
CA LYS A 153 -3.69 -15.71 -10.75
C LYS A 153 -3.07 -15.89 -12.12
N MET A 154 -1.87 -16.44 -12.19
CA MET A 154 -1.23 -16.82 -13.45
C MET A 154 -0.31 -18.03 -13.24
N THR A 155 -0.10 -18.79 -14.31
CA THR A 155 0.88 -19.87 -14.33
C THR A 155 1.96 -19.53 -15.33
N VAL A 156 3.22 -19.47 -14.88
CA VAL A 156 4.39 -19.17 -15.72
C VAL A 156 5.47 -20.20 -15.38
N ARG A 157 5.93 -20.97 -16.38
CA ARG A 157 6.99 -21.98 -16.21
C ARG A 157 6.76 -22.93 -15.02
N GLY A 158 5.51 -23.32 -14.78
CA GLY A 158 5.12 -24.21 -13.68
C GLY A 158 4.92 -23.52 -12.32
N HIS A 159 5.19 -22.23 -12.20
CA HIS A 159 4.90 -21.46 -10.98
C HIS A 159 3.43 -21.06 -10.93
N HIS A 160 2.72 -21.41 -9.85
CA HIS A 160 1.36 -20.94 -9.59
C HIS A 160 1.38 -19.60 -8.85
N PHE A 161 1.46 -18.50 -9.60
CA PHE A 161 1.52 -17.15 -9.06
C PHE A 161 0.14 -16.61 -8.67
N ILE A 162 0.07 -16.00 -7.49
CA ILE A 162 -1.07 -15.23 -6.99
C ILE A 162 -0.63 -13.80 -6.74
N ALA A 163 -1.43 -12.82 -7.20
CA ALA A 163 -1.21 -11.42 -6.92
C ALA A 163 -1.30 -11.18 -5.40
N THR A 164 -0.20 -10.72 -4.81
CA THR A 164 -0.03 -10.61 -3.35
C THR A 164 0.23 -9.16 -2.97
N GLN A 165 -0.38 -8.75 -1.87
CA GLN A 165 -0.10 -7.49 -1.20
C GLN A 165 0.96 -7.72 -0.13
N TYR A 166 2.10 -7.07 -0.31
CA TYR A 166 3.22 -7.11 0.61
C TYR A 166 3.09 -5.96 1.59
N LEU A 167 2.96 -6.29 2.87
CA LEU A 167 2.83 -5.32 3.97
C LEU A 167 4.17 -5.04 4.67
N ASN A 168 5.16 -5.86 4.40
CA ASN A 168 6.53 -5.74 4.90
C ASN A 168 7.47 -5.56 3.71
N VAL A 169 8.70 -5.10 3.98
CA VAL A 169 9.75 -5.03 2.96
C VAL A 169 10.00 -6.43 2.41
N THR A 170 9.71 -6.62 1.13
CA THR A 170 9.93 -7.87 0.41
C THR A 170 10.70 -7.57 -0.85
N TYR A 171 11.73 -8.36 -1.12
CA TYR A 171 12.56 -8.21 -2.32
C TYR A 171 12.06 -9.12 -3.44
N CYS A 172 12.14 -8.62 -4.67
CA CYS A 172 11.89 -9.43 -5.86
C CYS A 172 13.04 -10.41 -6.07
N ASN A 173 12.73 -11.69 -6.14
CA ASN A 173 13.74 -12.73 -6.37
C ASN A 173 14.39 -12.67 -7.77
N HIS A 174 13.82 -11.91 -8.72
CA HIS A 174 14.38 -11.74 -10.05
C HIS A 174 15.34 -10.54 -10.12
N CYS A 175 14.88 -9.33 -9.78
CA CYS A 175 15.69 -8.11 -9.93
C CYS A 175 16.36 -7.64 -8.63
N GLN A 176 16.10 -8.30 -7.50
CA GLN A 176 16.63 -7.97 -6.16
C GLN A 176 16.26 -6.57 -5.66
N LEU A 177 15.24 -5.93 -6.25
CA LEU A 177 14.70 -4.66 -5.77
C LEU A 177 13.44 -4.86 -4.91
N ILE A 178 13.16 -3.91 -4.02
CA ILE A 178 11.99 -3.93 -3.14
C ILE A 178 10.69 -3.97 -3.96
N ILE A 179 9.77 -4.86 -3.60
CA ILE A 179 8.41 -4.94 -4.11
C ILE A 179 7.56 -3.92 -3.35
N GLY A 180 7.27 -2.79 -3.99
CA GLY A 180 6.53 -1.67 -3.39
C GLY A 180 5.47 -1.07 -4.32
N GLY A 181 4.59 -0.25 -3.76
CA GLY A 181 3.47 0.36 -4.47
C GLY A 181 2.12 0.13 -3.79
N ILE A 182 1.04 0.41 -4.54
CA ILE A 182 -0.33 0.38 -4.03
C ILE A 182 -1.08 -0.89 -4.46
N GLY A 183 -1.85 -1.49 -3.56
CA GLY A 183 -2.59 -2.73 -3.78
C GLY A 183 -1.64 -3.93 -3.90
N PRO A 184 -2.01 -5.04 -4.56
CA PRO A 184 -1.11 -6.18 -4.72
C PRO A 184 0.12 -5.80 -5.57
N GLN A 185 1.30 -5.63 -4.97
CA GLN A 185 2.47 -5.04 -5.68
C GLN A 185 3.25 -6.05 -6.53
N GLY A 186 3.04 -7.33 -6.29
CA GLY A 186 3.75 -8.40 -6.99
C GLY A 186 2.98 -9.72 -6.97
N TYR A 187 3.68 -10.78 -7.34
CA TYR A 187 3.17 -12.14 -7.37
C TYR A 187 3.96 -13.03 -6.43
N HIS A 188 3.23 -13.88 -5.71
CA HIS A 188 3.77 -14.95 -4.88
C HIS A 188 3.44 -16.30 -5.51
N CYS A 189 4.44 -17.15 -5.74
CA CYS A 189 4.23 -18.53 -6.16
C CYS A 189 3.84 -19.40 -4.96
N ASN A 190 2.67 -20.04 -5.01
CA ASN A 190 2.19 -20.88 -3.92
C ASN A 190 3.03 -22.15 -3.68
N ASP A 191 3.80 -22.61 -4.68
CA ASP A 191 4.55 -23.85 -4.57
C ASP A 191 5.93 -23.59 -3.97
N CYS A 192 6.73 -22.74 -4.61
CA CYS A 192 8.12 -22.52 -4.24
C CYS A 192 8.37 -21.23 -3.44
N SER A 193 7.31 -20.46 -3.13
CA SER A 193 7.38 -19.19 -2.39
C SER A 193 8.13 -18.05 -3.10
N LEU A 194 8.37 -18.16 -4.41
CA LEU A 194 9.00 -17.12 -5.24
C LEU A 194 8.15 -15.83 -5.25
N ASN A 195 8.78 -14.69 -4.93
CA ASN A 195 8.16 -13.37 -4.93
C ASN A 195 8.75 -12.50 -6.05
N VAL A 196 7.89 -11.97 -6.91
CA VAL A 196 8.33 -11.16 -8.08
C VAL A 196 7.47 -9.93 -8.29
N HIS A 197 8.03 -8.86 -8.85
CA HIS A 197 7.22 -7.71 -9.29
C HIS A 197 6.21 -8.11 -10.37
N ARG A 198 5.15 -7.30 -10.52
CA ARG A 198 4.17 -7.48 -11.60
C ARG A 198 4.80 -7.49 -13.00
N GLN A 199 5.87 -6.72 -13.21
CA GLN A 199 6.59 -6.65 -14.48
C GLN A 199 7.58 -7.80 -14.63
N CYS A 200 8.27 -8.18 -13.54
CA CYS A 200 9.26 -9.26 -13.54
C CYS A 200 8.66 -10.64 -13.80
N VAL A 201 7.38 -10.86 -13.46
CA VAL A 201 6.74 -12.18 -13.66
C VAL A 201 6.75 -12.65 -15.12
N LYS A 202 6.76 -11.72 -16.09
CA LYS A 202 6.75 -12.02 -17.53
C LYS A 202 8.10 -12.47 -18.08
N VAL A 203 9.17 -12.22 -17.34
CA VAL A 203 10.56 -12.51 -17.73
C VAL A 203 11.20 -13.59 -16.86
N ILE A 204 10.37 -14.36 -16.14
CA ILE A 204 10.84 -15.54 -15.41
C ILE A 204 11.03 -16.69 -16.39
N ASP A 205 12.28 -17.15 -16.48
CA ASP A 205 12.64 -18.29 -17.32
C ASP A 205 12.84 -19.60 -16.57
N ASP A 206 13.14 -19.52 -15.27
CA ASP A 206 13.33 -20.68 -14.40
C ASP A 206 12.05 -21.53 -14.26
N ILE A 207 12.23 -22.84 -14.18
CA ILE A 207 11.13 -23.80 -13.97
C ILE A 207 10.86 -23.91 -12.47
N CYS A 208 9.58 -23.94 -12.10
CA CYS A 208 9.19 -24.11 -10.72
C CYS A 208 9.74 -25.42 -10.12
N PRO A 209 10.48 -25.38 -8.99
CA PRO A 209 10.98 -26.57 -8.33
C PRO A 209 9.87 -27.37 -7.59
N GLY A 210 8.64 -26.86 -7.60
CA GLY A 210 7.50 -27.44 -6.91
C GLY A 210 7.40 -27.05 -5.43
N PRO A 211 6.44 -27.65 -4.70
CA PRO A 211 6.13 -27.30 -3.32
C PRO A 211 7.32 -27.45 -2.38
N VAL A 212 7.60 -26.42 -1.57
CA VAL A 212 8.62 -26.52 -0.51
C VAL A 212 8.12 -27.52 0.54
N VAL A 213 8.64 -28.75 0.53
CA VAL A 213 8.35 -29.73 1.59
C VAL A 213 8.99 -29.21 2.88
N ARG A 214 8.20 -28.56 3.73
CA ARG A 214 8.61 -28.28 5.11
C ARG A 214 8.76 -29.62 5.81
N LYS A 215 9.99 -30.11 5.95
CA LYS A 215 10.28 -31.16 6.95
C LYS A 215 9.84 -30.59 8.30
N GLU A 216 8.72 -31.08 8.81
CA GLU A 216 8.32 -30.84 10.20
C GLU A 216 9.52 -31.20 11.10
N LYS A 217 9.99 -30.22 11.87
CA LYS A 217 11.01 -30.46 12.89
C LYS A 217 10.44 -31.45 13.92
N GLY A 218 10.94 -32.69 13.85
CA GLY A 218 11.18 -33.59 14.98
C GLY A 218 9.97 -34.00 15.83
N SER A 219 9.35 -35.13 15.50
CA SER A 219 8.90 -36.04 16.56
C SER A 219 10.04 -37.01 16.86
N ASP A 220 10.90 -36.63 17.81
CA ASP A 220 11.95 -37.53 18.30
C ASP A 220 11.31 -38.82 18.84
N PRO A 221 11.79 -40.03 18.45
CA PRO A 221 11.27 -41.30 18.96
C PRO A 221 11.31 -41.42 20.49
N LEU A 222 12.15 -40.61 21.15
CA LEU A 222 12.31 -40.55 22.60
C LEU A 222 11.07 -39.99 23.31
N SER A 223 10.32 -39.06 22.70
CA SER A 223 9.13 -38.46 23.33
C SER A 223 7.98 -39.46 23.44
N LYS A 224 7.81 -40.32 22.43
CA LYS A 224 6.84 -41.43 22.44
C LYS A 224 7.18 -42.52 23.47
N PHE A 225 8.44 -42.65 23.86
CA PHE A 225 8.86 -43.64 24.86
C PHE A 225 8.58 -43.16 26.30
N MET A 226 8.78 -41.87 26.59
CA MET A 226 8.49 -41.30 27.92
C MET A 226 6.98 -41.26 28.24
N GLU A 227 6.11 -41.26 27.22
CA GLU A 227 4.67 -41.27 27.40
C GLU A 227 4.13 -42.66 27.81
N ARG A 228 4.87 -43.74 27.55
CA ARG A 228 4.50 -45.12 27.93
C ARG A 228 4.89 -45.53 29.36
N ILE A 229 5.70 -44.74 30.06
CA ILE A 229 6.26 -45.13 31.38
C ILE A 229 5.55 -44.43 32.56
N ARG A 230 4.65 -43.47 32.32
CA ARG A 230 3.88 -42.85 33.42
C ARG A 230 2.70 -43.74 33.83
N PRO A 231 2.62 -44.21 35.09
CA PRO A 231 1.42 -44.86 35.59
C PRO A 231 0.33 -43.81 35.82
N GLU A 232 -0.89 -44.11 35.37
CA GLU A 232 -2.07 -43.25 35.55
C GLU A 232 -2.27 -42.86 37.02
N ARG A 233 -2.34 -41.55 37.29
CA ARG A 233 -2.99 -41.04 38.50
C ARG A 233 -4.34 -40.46 38.09
N LYS A 234 -5.42 -41.18 38.41
CA LYS A 234 -6.79 -40.67 38.33
C LYS A 234 -6.95 -39.44 39.23
N PRO A 235 -7.55 -38.34 38.76
CA PRO A 235 -8.04 -37.29 39.65
C PRO A 235 -9.41 -37.69 40.24
N PRO A 236 -9.76 -37.20 41.46
CA PRO A 236 -11.00 -37.55 42.11
C PRO A 236 -12.20 -36.77 41.54
N SER A 237 -13.35 -37.44 41.53
CA SER A 237 -14.69 -36.96 41.18
C SER A 237 -15.33 -36.08 42.26
N SER A 238 -16.19 -35.13 41.85
CA SER A 238 -17.47 -34.65 42.46
C SER A 238 -17.69 -33.14 42.13
N GLN A 239 -18.61 -32.76 41.23
CA GLN A 239 -20.05 -32.45 41.41
C GLN A 239 -20.39 -30.95 41.59
N ASN A 240 -21.20 -30.46 40.62
CA ASN A 240 -22.30 -29.49 40.66
C ASN A 240 -22.17 -28.11 41.35
N HIS A 241 -22.51 -27.05 40.60
CA HIS A 241 -23.69 -26.22 40.92
C HIS A 241 -24.18 -25.40 39.71
N HIS A 242 -25.49 -25.51 39.44
CA HIS A 242 -26.33 -24.64 38.63
C HIS A 242 -26.33 -23.19 39.16
N HIS A 243 -26.45 -22.18 38.29
CA HIS A 243 -27.63 -21.29 38.32
C HIS A 243 -27.80 -20.48 37.02
N SER A 244 -29.06 -20.37 36.61
CA SER A 244 -29.57 -19.59 35.48
C SER A 244 -30.11 -18.25 35.98
N GLN A 245 -30.07 -17.26 35.09
CA GLN A 245 -30.82 -16.01 35.02
C GLN A 245 -31.85 -15.71 36.11
N ASN A 246 -31.80 -14.48 36.64
CA ASN A 246 -33.01 -13.77 36.99
C ASN A 246 -32.93 -12.26 36.69
N GLN A 247 -34.11 -11.74 36.37
CA GLN A 247 -34.50 -10.43 35.85
C GLN A 247 -34.60 -9.31 36.92
N LEU A 248 -34.49 -8.07 36.41
CA LEU A 248 -35.27 -6.84 36.70
C LEU A 248 -35.03 -5.99 37.98
N HIS A 249 -35.09 -4.67 37.70
CA HIS A 249 -35.32 -3.48 38.55
C HIS A 249 -34.15 -3.11 39.49
N LEU A 250 -33.63 -1.88 39.50
CA LEU A 250 -34.15 -0.53 39.22
C LEU A 250 -33.09 0.32 38.49
#